data_AF-A0A6B3FGR4-F1
#
_entry.id   AF-A0A6B3FGR4-F1
#
_cell.length_a   1.000
_cell.length_b   1.000
_cell.length_c   1.000
_cell.angle_alpha   90.00
_cell.angle_beta   90.00
_cell.angle_gamma   90.00
#
_symmetry.space_group_name_H-M   'P 1'
#
loop_
_entity.id
_entity.type
_entity.pdbx_description
1 polymer ?
#
loop_
_entity_poly.entity_id
_entity_poly.type
_entity_poly.pdbx_seq_one_letter_code
_entity_poly.pdbx_strand_id
1 'polypeptide(L)'
;VNTRRREAVVHLAHEQLDGDLTGKRITIWGAAFKPNTDDIRDSPALAVAQKLHELGATVTVTDPKALDNARKLHPELDYVEDPIAAVQGADLL
;
A
#
# COMPACT_ATOMS: atom_id res chain seq x y z
N VAL A 1 -16.54 -7.49 8.94
CA VAL A 1 -15.69 -6.78 9.93
C VAL A 1 -14.44 -6.16 9.30
N ASN A 2 -13.75 -6.82 8.35
CA ASN A 2 -12.47 -6.34 7.82
C ASN A 2 -12.56 -5.09 6.92
N THR A 3 -13.67 -4.86 6.20
CA THR A 3 -13.82 -3.75 5.24
C THR A 3 -13.77 -2.36 5.87
N ARG A 4 -14.43 -2.17 7.03
CA ARG A 4 -14.47 -0.87 7.72
C ARG A 4 -13.09 -0.36 8.12
N ARG A 5 -12.17 -1.28 8.46
CA ARG A 5 -10.78 -0.89 8.81
C ARG A 5 -10.01 -0.43 7.58
N ARG A 6 -10.26 -1.01 6.41
CA ARG A 6 -9.64 -0.61 5.14
C ARG A 6 -10.12 0.78 4.72
N GLU A 7 -11.44 1.00 4.79
CA GLU A 7 -12.05 2.31 4.51
C GLU A 7 -11.52 3.40 5.45
N ALA A 8 -11.35 3.08 6.74
CA ALA A 8 -10.78 4.02 7.71
C ALA A 8 -9.35 4.46 7.32
N VAL A 9 -8.50 3.55 6.84
CA VAL A 9 -7.13 3.90 6.42
C VAL A 9 -7.16 4.81 5.19
N VAL A 10 -8.01 4.53 4.20
CA VAL A 10 -8.15 5.40 3.03
C VAL A 10 -8.69 6.77 3.42
N HIS A 11 -9.63 6.83 4.36
CA HIS A 11 -10.15 8.10 4.86
C HIS A 11 -9.07 8.91 5.60
N LEU A 12 -8.26 8.25 6.43
CA LEU A 12 -7.12 8.90 7.09
C LEU A 12 -6.12 9.43 6.05
N ALA A 13 -5.85 8.69 4.98
CA ALA A 13 -4.97 9.17 3.91
C ALA A 13 -5.51 10.47 3.27
N HIS A 14 -6.81 10.56 3.01
CA HIS A 14 -7.43 11.80 2.55
C HIS A 14 -7.28 12.93 3.58
N GLU A 15 -7.55 12.67 4.86
CA GLU A 15 -7.42 13.69 5.91
C GLU A 15 -5.99 14.22 6.04
N GLN A 16 -4.98 13.35 5.89
CA GLN A 16 -3.56 13.74 5.99
C GLN A 16 -3.02 14.43 4.73
N LEU A 17 -3.67 14.25 3.57
CA LEU A 17 -3.22 14.75 2.27
C LEU A 17 -4.18 15.79 1.68
N ASP A 18 -4.81 16.59 2.54
CA ASP A 18 -5.70 17.70 2.19
C ASP A 18 -6.90 17.32 1.30
N GLY A 19 -7.32 16.06 1.36
CA GLY A 19 -8.48 15.53 0.65
C GLY A 19 -8.23 15.11 -0.80
N ASP A 20 -7.06 15.38 -1.38
CA ASP A 20 -6.71 14.97 -2.76
C ASP A 20 -5.47 14.07 -2.79
N LEU A 21 -5.67 12.85 -3.28
CA LEU A 21 -4.64 11.82 -3.40
C LEU A 21 -3.98 11.79 -4.78
N THR A 22 -4.47 12.60 -5.72
CA THR A 22 -3.99 12.62 -7.11
C THR A 22 -2.52 13.05 -7.15
N GLY A 23 -1.65 12.19 -7.68
CA GLY A 23 -0.21 12.43 -7.78
C GLY A 23 0.55 12.38 -6.46
N LYS A 24 -0.13 12.08 -5.33
CA LYS A 24 0.54 11.86 -4.04
C LYS A 24 1.30 10.55 -4.06
N ARG A 25 2.45 10.53 -3.39
CA ARG A 25 3.32 9.35 -3.25
C ARG A 25 3.06 8.70 -1.91
N ILE A 26 2.49 7.50 -1.90
CA ILE A 26 2.16 6.79 -0.66
C ILE A 26 2.93 5.48 -0.61
N THR A 27 3.60 5.24 0.50
CA THR A 27 4.27 3.96 0.75
C THR A 27 3.39 3.07 1.62
N ILE A 28 3.29 1.79 1.28
CA ILE A 28 2.61 0.77 2.08
C ILE A 28 3.66 -0.19 2.61
N TRP A 29 3.83 -0.18 3.93
CA TRP A 29 4.77 -1.07 4.60
C TRP A 29 4.09 -2.39 5.01
N GLY A 30 4.39 -3.43 4.24
CA GLY A 30 3.86 -4.78 4.40
C GLY A 30 2.83 -5.12 3.33
N ALA A 31 2.95 -6.32 2.78
CA ALA A 31 2.04 -6.89 1.79
C ALA A 31 1.45 -8.22 2.27
N ALA A 32 2.18 -8.97 3.10
CA ALA A 32 1.71 -10.24 3.65
C ALA A 32 0.56 -10.07 4.65
N PHE A 33 -0.35 -11.05 4.73
CA PHE A 33 -1.45 -11.01 5.71
C PHE A 33 -0.98 -11.28 7.16
N LYS A 34 0.20 -11.90 7.32
CA LYS A 34 0.86 -12.22 8.59
C LYS A 34 2.37 -12.01 8.47
N PRO A 35 3.09 -11.79 9.59
CA PRO A 35 4.54 -11.74 9.57
C PRO A 35 5.16 -13.05 9.06
N ASN A 36 6.34 -12.94 8.43
CA ASN A 36 7.19 -14.06 8.00
C ASN A 36 6.63 -14.99 6.91
N THR A 37 5.58 -14.60 6.20
CA THR A 37 5.03 -15.35 5.05
C THR A 37 4.99 -14.47 3.81
N ASP A 38 4.99 -15.09 2.65
CA ASP A 38 4.73 -14.49 1.34
C ASP A 38 3.25 -14.58 0.94
N ASP A 39 2.39 -15.10 1.83
CA ASP A 39 0.97 -15.25 1.62
C ASP A 39 0.27 -13.88 1.67
N ILE A 40 -0.27 -13.49 0.53
CA ILE A 40 -0.97 -12.23 0.32
C ILE A 40 -2.49 -12.40 0.24
N ARG A 41 -3.00 -13.62 0.45
CA ARG A 41 -4.44 -13.89 0.34
C ARG A 41 -5.20 -13.05 1.36
N ASP A 42 -6.21 -12.33 0.87
CA ASP A 42 -7.01 -11.38 1.63
C ASP A 42 -6.21 -10.26 2.33
N SER A 43 -5.00 -9.95 1.84
CA SER A 43 -4.14 -8.91 2.40
C SER A 43 -4.89 -7.56 2.51
N PRO A 44 -5.11 -7.06 3.74
CA PRO A 44 -5.77 -5.77 3.92
C PRO A 44 -4.89 -4.62 3.42
N ALA A 45 -3.56 -4.78 3.46
CA ALA A 45 -2.62 -3.76 3.00
C ALA A 45 -2.67 -3.61 1.48
N LEU A 46 -2.69 -4.71 0.72
CA LEU A 46 -2.81 -4.65 -0.75
C LEU A 46 -4.18 -4.12 -1.19
N ALA A 47 -5.26 -4.45 -0.47
CA ALA A 47 -6.57 -3.88 -0.75
C ALA A 47 -6.61 -2.36 -0.55
N VAL A 48 -5.91 -1.84 0.47
CA VAL A 48 -5.75 -0.39 0.67
C VAL A 48 -4.85 0.21 -0.41
N ALA A 49 -3.72 -0.42 -0.72
CA ALA A 49 -2.78 0.02 -1.74
C ALA A 49 -3.47 0.19 -3.11
N GLN A 50 -4.21 -0.83 -3.54
CA GLN A 50 -5.02 -0.78 -4.75
C GLN A 50 -6.02 0.39 -4.71
N LYS A 51 -6.69 0.58 -3.58
CA LYS A 51 -7.70 1.65 -3.48
C LYS A 51 -7.10 3.04 -3.57
N LEU A 52 -5.95 3.27 -2.93
CA LEU A 52 -5.23 4.54 -3.02
C LEU A 52 -4.73 4.79 -4.46
N HIS A 53 -4.27 3.74 -5.15
CA HIS A 53 -3.88 3.84 -6.55
C HIS A 53 -5.07 4.19 -7.47
N GLU A 54 -6.23 3.55 -7.28
CA GLU A 54 -7.47 3.90 -8.01
C GLU A 54 -7.90 5.36 -7.80
N LEU A 55 -7.53 5.96 -6.66
CA LEU A 55 -7.79 7.35 -6.31
C LEU A 55 -6.72 8.32 -6.87
N GLY A 56 -5.78 7.82 -7.67
CA GLY A 56 -4.78 8.62 -8.38
C GLY A 56 -3.43 8.76 -7.66
N ALA A 57 -3.23 8.06 -6.54
CA ALA A 57 -1.94 8.05 -5.86
C ALA A 57 -0.91 7.17 -6.60
N THR A 58 0.35 7.57 -6.54
CA THR A 58 1.48 6.68 -6.84
C THR A 58 1.79 5.89 -5.58
N VAL A 59 1.56 4.57 -5.63
CA VAL A 59 1.64 3.72 -4.43
C VAL A 59 2.81 2.77 -4.55
N THR A 60 3.73 2.84 -3.60
CA THR A 60 4.89 1.94 -3.48
C THR A 60 4.68 0.95 -2.33
N VAL A 61 4.79 -0.34 -2.60
CA VAL A 61 4.68 -1.40 -1.58
C VAL A 61 6.07 -1.94 -1.24
N THR A 62 6.35 -2.10 0.05
CA THR A 62 7.58 -2.73 0.55
C THR A 62 7.26 -3.86 1.51
N ASP A 63 7.84 -5.04 1.32
CA ASP A 63 7.67 -6.20 2.18
C ASP A 63 8.89 -7.12 2.06
N PRO A 64 9.42 -7.70 3.15
CA PRO A 64 10.61 -8.54 3.08
C PRO A 64 10.42 -9.88 2.35
N LYS A 65 9.18 -10.34 2.11
CA LYS A 65 8.90 -11.70 1.58
C LYS A 65 7.79 -11.79 0.55
N ALA A 66 6.86 -10.83 0.53
CA ALA A 66 5.63 -10.95 -0.26
C ALA A 66 5.61 -10.12 -1.56
N LEU A 67 6.70 -9.41 -1.90
CA LEU A 67 6.72 -8.50 -3.04
C LEU A 67 6.48 -9.18 -4.38
N ASP A 68 7.07 -10.35 -4.62
CA ASP A 68 6.89 -11.07 -5.88
C ASP A 68 5.44 -11.51 -6.09
N ASN A 69 4.79 -12.00 -5.05
CA ASN A 69 3.38 -12.40 -5.11
C ASN A 69 2.49 -11.16 -5.26
N ALA A 70 2.79 -10.08 -4.52
CA ALA A 70 2.05 -8.84 -4.61
C ALA A 70 2.12 -8.25 -6.03
N ARG A 71 3.32 -8.21 -6.63
CA ARG A 71 3.54 -7.71 -7.99
C ARG A 71 2.82 -8.51 -9.06
N LYS A 72 2.70 -9.83 -8.88
CA LYS A 72 1.90 -10.68 -9.79
C LYS A 72 0.41 -10.37 -9.70
N LEU A 73 -0.08 -10.03 -8.51
CA LEU A 73 -1.50 -9.75 -8.27
C LEU A 73 -1.89 -8.32 -8.68
N HIS A 74 -1.01 -7.35 -8.40
CA HIS A 74 -1.23 -5.92 -8.62
C HIS A 74 -0.07 -5.29 -9.39
N PRO A 75 0.15 -5.67 -10.67
CA PRO A 75 1.27 -5.16 -11.47
C PRO A 75 1.22 -3.63 -11.70
N GLU A 76 0.09 -2.98 -11.42
CA GLU A 76 -0.10 -1.53 -11.48
C GLU A 76 0.57 -0.74 -10.34
N LEU A 77 0.98 -1.40 -9.25
CA LEU A 77 1.64 -0.75 -8.12
C LEU A 77 3.17 -0.75 -8.28
N ASP A 78 3.83 0.16 -7.58
CA ASP A 78 5.29 0.17 -7.44
C ASP A 78 5.74 -0.72 -6.29
N TYR A 79 6.95 -1.25 -6.38
CA TYR A 79 7.49 -2.21 -5.41
C TYR A 79 8.97 -1.97 -5.17
N VAL A 80 9.35 -1.84 -3.90
CA VAL A 80 10.73 -1.61 -3.48
C VAL A 80 11.06 -2.55 -2.32
N GLU A 81 12.21 -3.22 -2.37
CA GLU A 81 12.64 -4.18 -1.35
C GLU A 81 13.17 -3.51 -0.08
N ASP A 82 13.94 -2.43 -0.24
CA ASP A 82 14.50 -1.69 0.89
C ASP A 82 13.44 -0.73 1.46
N PRO A 83 12.98 -0.94 2.71
CA PRO A 83 11.98 -0.08 3.31
C PRO A 83 12.45 1.37 3.45
N ILE A 84 13.77 1.61 3.60
CA ILE A 84 14.32 2.95 3.71
C ILE A 84 14.24 3.65 2.35
N ALA A 85 14.54 2.94 1.26
CA ALA A 85 14.37 3.48 -0.09
C ALA A 85 12.89 3.69 -0.44
N ALA A 86 11.99 2.80 0.01
CA ALA A 86 10.57 2.88 -0.27
C ALA A 86 9.94 4.19 0.26
N VAL A 87 10.34 4.63 1.46
CA VAL A 87 9.80 5.84 2.08
C VAL A 87 10.40 7.15 1.55
N GLN A 88 11.44 7.08 0.71
CA GLN A 88 12.12 8.28 0.22
C GLN A 88 11.20 9.08 -0.72
N GLY A 89 10.83 10.29 -0.29
CA GLY A 89 9.95 11.17 -1.05
C GLY A 89 8.49 10.74 -1.07
N ALA A 90 8.08 9.87 -0.14
CA ALA A 90 6.68 9.58 0.14
C ALA A 90 6.04 10.75 0.91
N ASP A 91 4.84 11.14 0.52
CA ASP A 91 4.00 12.10 1.25
C ASP A 91 3.33 11.43 2.47
N LEU A 92 3.15 10.11 2.43
CA LEU A 92 2.53 9.31 3.50
C LEU A 92 3.08 7.88 3.52
N LEU A 93 3.11 7.27 4.72
CA LEU A 93 3.53 5.88 5.01
C LEU A 93 2.47 5.17 5.86
#